data_AF-A0A0U5EZJ4-F1
#
_entry.id   AF-A0A0U5EZJ4-F1
#
_cell.length_a   1.000
_cell.length_b   1.000
_cell.length_c   1.000
_cell.angle_alpha   90.00
_cell.angle_beta   90.00
_cell.angle_gamma   90.00
#
_symmetry.space_group_name_H-M   'P 1'
#
loop_
_entity.id
_entity.type
_entity.pdbx_description
1 polymer ?
#
loop_
_entity_poly.entity_id
_entity_poly.type
_entity_poly.pdbx_seq_one_letter_code
_entity_poly.pdbx_strand_id
1 'polypeptide(L)'
;MPFQNQVNQELAYGVPGTFASNNPDASAVPPEGAYVAGTGGCTIAAFGWDQGDGTVLNAPPASTTSYTVTALAVGAGGTGYAVGDTAAFAGGKATVSTIGTGGVVTAVTLQSATAQSTDPTATGVATTTNGSGSGLTLNVTGTSSTTAAGAPTGLVFNDRSAWISDIYDEATMVMPQGYMVDLKTAGDYFAAATTAATAGQKVFASTTDGTLSTGAAGATVTGAVETNFYVTLGGSAGETITISTWSRG
;
A
#
# COMPACT_ATOMS: atom_id res chain seq x y z
N MET A 1 9.94 29.82 37.00
CA MET A 1 8.90 29.03 36.33
C MET A 1 7.60 29.82 36.46
N PRO A 2 7.07 30.42 35.39
CA PRO A 2 5.78 31.08 35.48
C PRO A 2 4.73 30.03 35.84
N PHE A 3 3.82 30.38 36.75
CA PHE A 3 2.70 29.52 37.12
C PHE A 3 1.73 29.41 35.95
N GLN A 4 0.99 28.30 35.87
CA GLN A 4 -0.03 28.09 34.85
C GLN A 4 -1.10 29.19 34.94
N ASN A 5 -1.27 29.98 33.87
CA ASN A 5 -2.13 31.17 33.85
C ASN A 5 -3.54 30.92 33.28
N GLN A 6 -3.83 29.70 32.82
CA GLN A 6 -5.14 29.31 32.31
C GLN A 6 -5.49 27.88 32.74
N VAL A 7 -6.74 27.71 33.16
CA VAL A 7 -7.37 26.41 33.42
C VAL A 7 -8.62 26.35 32.57
N ASN A 8 -8.68 25.39 31.64
CA ASN A 8 -9.90 25.13 30.87
C ASN A 8 -10.96 24.54 31.81
N GLN A 9 -12.10 25.23 31.92
CA GLN A 9 -13.19 24.84 32.82
C GLN A 9 -14.05 23.70 32.26
N GLU A 10 -13.99 23.49 30.96
CA GLU A 10 -14.71 22.43 30.25
C GLU A 10 -13.78 21.23 30.00
N LEU A 11 -14.35 20.03 30.06
CA LEU A 11 -13.67 18.83 29.56
C LEU A 11 -13.33 19.05 28.09
N ALA A 12 -12.13 18.63 27.67
CA ALA A 12 -11.73 18.74 26.27
C ALA A 12 -12.81 18.10 25.37
N TYR A 13 -13.30 18.88 24.40
CA TYR A 13 -14.12 18.35 23.30
C TYR A 13 -13.33 17.21 22.66
N GLY A 14 -14.03 16.11 22.30
CA GLY A 14 -13.45 14.80 22.00
C GLY A 14 -12.03 14.82 21.39
N VAL A 15 -11.07 14.19 22.07
CA VAL A 15 -9.69 14.12 21.58
C VAL A 15 -9.63 13.13 20.42
N PRO A 16 -9.04 13.49 19.27
CA PRO A 16 -8.88 12.55 18.16
C PRO A 16 -8.22 11.23 18.60
N GLY A 17 -8.73 10.13 18.06
CA GLY A 17 -8.29 8.76 18.35
C GLY A 17 -8.94 8.14 19.59
N THR A 18 -9.79 8.87 20.32
CA THR A 18 -10.55 8.34 21.47
C THR A 18 -11.95 7.91 21.06
N PHE A 19 -12.62 7.12 21.92
CA PHE A 19 -13.99 6.65 21.67
C PHE A 19 -14.99 7.81 21.62
N ALA A 20 -15.86 7.79 20.61
CA ALA A 20 -16.97 8.75 20.48
C ALA A 20 -18.30 8.24 21.01
N SER A 21 -18.42 6.94 21.27
CA SER A 21 -19.60 6.33 21.86
C SER A 21 -19.23 5.07 22.65
N ASN A 22 -20.23 4.46 23.31
CA ASN A 22 -20.11 3.16 23.97
C ASN A 22 -20.60 1.99 23.09
N ASN A 23 -20.66 2.18 21.77
CA ASN A 23 -20.93 1.07 20.86
C ASN A 23 -19.79 0.04 20.90
N PRO A 24 -20.06 -1.22 20.52
CA PRO A 24 -19.01 -2.23 20.41
C PRO A 24 -17.89 -1.77 19.47
N ASP A 25 -16.65 -2.02 19.86
CA ASP A 25 -15.48 -1.82 19.02
C ASP A 25 -14.78 -3.14 18.68
N ALA A 26 -13.98 -3.13 17.62
CA ALA A 26 -13.12 -4.25 17.25
C ALA A 26 -11.71 -3.73 16.97
N SER A 27 -10.72 -4.43 17.53
CA SER A 27 -9.30 -4.23 17.23
C SER A 27 -8.76 -5.31 16.31
N ALA A 28 -7.72 -4.96 15.56
CA ALA A 28 -7.00 -5.90 14.74
C ALA A 28 -6.25 -6.87 15.67
N VAL A 29 -6.28 -8.16 15.32
CA VAL A 29 -5.51 -9.17 16.04
C VAL A 29 -4.08 -9.17 15.48
N PRO A 30 -3.04 -9.03 16.31
CA PRO A 30 -1.65 -9.07 15.86
C PRO A 30 -1.25 -10.49 15.44
N PRO A 31 -0.40 -10.65 14.41
CA PRO A 31 0.01 -11.96 13.90
C PRO A 31 0.74 -12.81 14.96
N GLU A 32 1.65 -12.23 15.74
CA GLU A 32 2.22 -12.80 16.96
C GLU A 32 2.63 -11.68 17.93
N GLY A 33 2.35 -11.80 19.23
CA GLY A 33 2.68 -10.77 20.22
C GLY A 33 1.74 -9.57 20.17
N ALA A 34 2.26 -8.40 19.80
CA ALA A 34 1.52 -7.14 19.78
C ALA A 34 1.92 -6.27 18.59
N TYR A 35 1.04 -5.38 18.16
CA TYR A 35 1.39 -4.36 17.19
C TYR A 35 2.31 -3.32 17.85
N VAL A 36 3.38 -2.97 17.16
CA VAL A 36 4.41 -2.04 17.65
C VAL A 36 4.63 -0.93 16.64
N ALA A 37 4.75 0.32 17.10
CA ALA A 37 5.08 1.44 16.23
C ALA A 37 6.43 1.22 15.54
N GLY A 38 6.44 1.30 14.22
CA GLY A 38 7.64 1.11 13.39
C GLY A 38 8.60 2.29 13.43
N THR A 39 9.55 2.29 12.49
CA THR A 39 10.58 3.34 12.39
C THR A 39 9.96 4.74 12.26
N GLY A 40 10.43 5.68 13.07
CA GLY A 40 9.91 7.05 13.09
C GLY A 40 8.66 7.26 13.95
N GLY A 41 8.13 6.19 14.57
CA GLY A 41 6.92 6.24 15.37
C GLY A 41 5.65 6.21 14.53
N CYS A 42 4.51 6.26 15.22
CA CYS A 42 3.18 6.20 14.61
C CYS A 42 2.29 7.31 15.16
N THR A 43 1.71 8.11 14.27
CA THR A 43 0.75 9.16 14.60
C THR A 43 -0.57 8.53 15.06
N ILE A 44 -0.99 8.92 16.25
CA ILE A 44 -2.27 8.56 16.88
C ILE A 44 -3.40 9.29 16.17
N ALA A 45 -4.57 8.68 16.11
CA ALA A 45 -5.74 9.18 15.39
C ALA A 45 -5.54 9.28 13.86
N ALA A 46 -4.46 8.71 13.33
CA ALA A 46 -4.24 8.45 11.91
C ALA A 46 -4.45 6.95 11.63
N PHE A 47 -4.58 6.59 10.36
CA PHE A 47 -4.64 5.19 9.95
C PHE A 47 -3.24 4.55 9.96
N GLY A 48 -3.21 3.30 10.40
CA GLY A 48 -2.00 2.48 10.44
C GLY A 48 -2.13 1.24 9.56
N TRP A 49 -1.02 0.85 8.96
CA TRP A 49 -0.85 -0.40 8.23
C TRP A 49 0.14 -1.28 8.95
N ASP A 50 -0.27 -2.52 9.19
CA ASP A 50 0.64 -3.60 9.54
C ASP A 50 1.57 -3.88 8.34
N GLN A 51 2.87 -3.87 8.60
CA GLN A 51 3.89 -4.16 7.59
C GLN A 51 4.11 -5.66 7.38
N GLY A 52 3.43 -6.51 8.16
CA GLY A 52 3.48 -7.97 8.08
C GLY A 52 4.51 -8.62 9.01
N ASP A 53 5.26 -7.81 9.75
CA ASP A 53 6.22 -8.22 10.79
C ASP A 53 5.76 -7.85 12.21
N GLY A 54 4.51 -7.37 12.35
CA GLY A 54 3.96 -6.83 13.60
C GLY A 54 4.30 -5.36 13.84
N THR A 55 5.08 -4.72 12.97
CA THR A 55 5.29 -3.28 13.02
C THR A 55 4.20 -2.52 12.28
N VAL A 56 3.85 -1.36 12.81
CA VAL A 56 2.80 -0.49 12.26
C VAL A 56 3.42 0.83 11.84
N LEU A 57 3.09 1.25 10.62
CA LEU A 57 3.43 2.57 10.09
C LEU A 57 2.17 3.29 9.61
N ASN A 58 2.18 4.62 9.61
CA ASN A 58 1.15 5.40 8.93
C ASN A 58 1.35 5.47 7.41
N ALA A 59 1.97 4.45 6.83
CA ALA A 59 2.12 4.29 5.40
C ALA A 59 1.95 2.81 5.06
N PRO A 60 1.31 2.50 3.92
CA PRO A 60 1.16 1.12 3.49
C PRO A 60 2.52 0.48 3.20
N PRO A 61 2.63 -0.84 3.34
CA PRO A 61 3.81 -1.56 2.86
C PRO A 61 4.02 -1.29 1.37
N ALA A 62 5.29 -1.28 0.96
CA ALA A 62 5.68 -0.94 -0.41
C ALA A 62 4.90 -1.79 -1.43
N SER A 63 4.25 -1.13 -2.39
CA SER A 63 3.56 -1.81 -3.47
C SER A 63 4.55 -2.64 -4.27
N THR A 64 4.26 -3.93 -4.44
CA THR A 64 5.08 -4.81 -5.25
C THR A 64 4.57 -4.78 -6.69
N THR A 65 5.47 -4.46 -7.62
CA THR A 65 5.19 -4.55 -9.06
C THR A 65 5.80 -5.84 -9.58
N SER A 66 4.98 -6.72 -10.13
CA SER A 66 5.44 -7.92 -10.83
C SER A 66 5.21 -7.74 -12.32
N TYR A 67 6.21 -8.09 -13.12
CA TYR A 67 6.13 -8.08 -14.57
C TYR A 67 6.09 -9.51 -15.09
N THR A 68 5.18 -9.81 -16.01
CA THR A 68 5.14 -11.10 -16.70
C THR A 68 5.27 -10.89 -18.20
N VAL A 69 5.99 -11.80 -18.86
CA VAL A 69 6.13 -11.77 -20.31
C VAL A 69 4.84 -12.27 -20.93
N THR A 70 4.25 -11.45 -21.81
CA THR A 70 2.95 -11.72 -22.45
C THR A 70 3.09 -12.04 -23.93
N ALA A 71 4.13 -11.52 -24.58
CA ALA A 71 4.40 -11.80 -25.97
C ALA A 71 5.90 -11.75 -26.27
N LEU A 72 6.25 -12.38 -27.39
CA LEU A 72 7.61 -12.45 -27.89
C LEU A 72 7.57 -12.39 -29.41
N ALA A 73 8.43 -11.55 -30.00
CA ALA A 73 8.61 -11.48 -31.45
C ALA A 73 10.08 -11.72 -31.81
N VAL A 74 10.30 -12.20 -33.04
CA VAL A 74 11.65 -12.31 -33.60
C VAL A 74 12.12 -10.91 -34.00
N GLY A 75 13.22 -10.44 -33.41
CA GLY A 75 13.88 -9.21 -33.83
C GLY A 75 14.79 -9.46 -35.03
N ALA A 76 15.73 -10.38 -34.88
CA ALA A 76 16.61 -10.89 -35.93
C ALA A 76 16.59 -12.41 -35.88
N GLY A 77 16.34 -13.09 -37.00
CA GLY A 77 16.07 -14.53 -37.00
C GLY A 77 17.27 -15.43 -36.71
N GLY A 78 18.50 -14.94 -36.76
CA GLY A 78 19.69 -15.79 -36.62
C GLY A 78 19.74 -16.94 -37.64
N THR A 79 20.70 -17.86 -37.49
CA THR A 79 20.80 -19.08 -38.31
C THR A 79 21.34 -20.24 -37.47
N GLY A 80 21.22 -21.48 -37.98
CA GLY A 80 21.73 -22.68 -37.30
C GLY A 80 20.80 -23.23 -36.22
N TYR A 81 19.57 -22.74 -36.16
CA TYR A 81 18.49 -23.25 -35.32
C TYR A 81 17.65 -24.28 -36.08
N ALA A 82 17.09 -25.24 -35.35
CA ALA A 82 16.05 -26.15 -35.82
C ALA A 82 14.70 -25.82 -35.16
N VAL A 83 13.60 -26.26 -35.79
CA VAL A 83 12.28 -26.21 -35.15
C VAL A 83 12.31 -27.09 -33.90
N GLY A 84 11.88 -26.53 -32.77
CA GLY A 84 11.98 -27.18 -31.46
C GLY A 84 13.16 -26.74 -30.60
N ASP A 85 14.15 -26.04 -31.18
CA ASP A 85 15.26 -25.48 -30.41
C ASP A 85 14.77 -24.46 -29.38
N THR A 86 15.44 -24.41 -28.23
CA THR A 86 15.06 -23.53 -27.13
C THR A 86 16.02 -22.35 -27.03
N ALA A 87 15.46 -21.15 -27.09
CA ALA A 87 16.15 -19.88 -26.88
C ALA A 87 15.72 -19.27 -25.54
N ALA A 88 16.68 -18.88 -24.70
CA ALA A 88 16.42 -18.18 -23.45
C ALA A 88 16.53 -16.66 -23.63
N PHE A 89 15.71 -15.93 -22.89
CA PHE A 89 15.67 -14.47 -22.83
C PHE A 89 15.37 -14.03 -21.38
N ALA A 90 15.42 -12.72 -21.12
CA ALA A 90 15.11 -12.19 -19.79
C ALA A 90 13.65 -12.50 -19.40
N GLY A 91 13.46 -13.31 -18.36
CA GLY A 91 12.14 -13.66 -17.85
C GLY A 91 11.49 -14.91 -18.46
N GLY A 92 12.20 -15.70 -19.28
CA GLY A 92 11.62 -16.95 -19.80
C GLY A 92 12.42 -17.72 -20.84
N LYS A 93 11.72 -18.67 -21.48
CA LYS A 93 12.22 -19.48 -22.60
C LYS A 93 11.24 -19.44 -23.76
N ALA A 94 11.76 -19.57 -24.96
CA ALA A 94 11.00 -19.65 -26.19
C ALA A 94 11.45 -20.84 -27.02
N THR A 95 10.52 -21.38 -27.79
CA THR A 95 10.77 -22.46 -28.73
C THR A 95 10.73 -21.93 -30.15
N VAL A 96 11.76 -22.23 -30.93
CA VAL A 96 11.81 -21.93 -32.37
C VAL A 96 10.69 -22.71 -33.06
N SER A 97 9.77 -21.97 -33.70
CA SER A 97 8.53 -22.54 -34.24
C SER A 97 8.56 -22.65 -35.75
N THR A 98 9.23 -21.72 -36.44
CA THR A 98 9.40 -21.79 -37.90
C THR A 98 10.78 -21.35 -38.31
N ILE A 99 11.32 -22.05 -39.31
CA ILE A 99 12.55 -21.70 -40.02
C ILE A 99 12.18 -21.39 -41.47
N GLY A 100 12.52 -20.18 -41.91
CA GLY A 100 12.32 -19.72 -43.27
C GLY A 100 13.47 -20.09 -44.21
N THR A 101 13.43 -19.51 -45.41
CA THR A 101 14.48 -19.67 -46.42
C THR A 101 15.85 -19.26 -45.88
N GLY A 102 16.89 -20.02 -46.22
CA GLY A 102 18.25 -19.74 -45.74
C GLY A 102 18.52 -20.13 -44.30
N GLY A 103 17.61 -20.88 -43.65
CA GLY A 103 17.82 -21.37 -42.28
C GLY A 103 17.59 -20.33 -41.19
N VAL A 104 16.85 -19.27 -41.50
CA VAL A 104 16.59 -18.14 -40.60
C VAL A 104 15.33 -18.37 -39.77
N VAL A 105 15.37 -18.11 -38.46
CA VAL A 105 14.16 -18.21 -37.63
C VAL A 105 13.17 -17.12 -38.01
N THR A 106 11.93 -17.51 -38.32
CA THR A 106 10.86 -16.58 -38.70
C THR A 106 9.76 -16.46 -37.66
N ALA A 107 9.65 -17.44 -36.75
CA ALA A 107 8.72 -17.36 -35.62
C ALA A 107 9.24 -18.17 -34.43
N VAL A 108 8.89 -17.68 -33.24
CA VAL A 108 9.11 -18.33 -31.96
C VAL A 108 7.80 -18.37 -31.19
N THR A 109 7.65 -19.36 -30.32
CA THR A 109 6.52 -19.48 -29.39
C THR A 109 7.05 -19.36 -27.98
N LEU A 110 6.35 -18.58 -27.14
CA LEU A 110 6.66 -18.47 -25.72
C LEU A 110 6.47 -19.84 -25.06
N GLN A 111 7.54 -20.40 -24.50
CA GLN A 111 7.52 -21.71 -23.84
C GLN A 111 7.27 -21.56 -22.33
N SER A 112 7.90 -20.57 -21.71
CA SER A 112 7.67 -20.23 -20.31
C SER A 112 7.89 -18.74 -20.05
N ALA A 113 7.13 -18.21 -19.10
CA ALA A 113 7.29 -16.87 -18.57
C ALA A 113 7.34 -16.96 -17.04
N THR A 114 8.30 -16.27 -16.43
CA THR A 114 8.46 -16.19 -14.98
C THR A 114 8.24 -14.75 -14.54
N ALA A 115 7.49 -14.52 -13.47
CA ALA A 115 7.30 -13.19 -12.91
C ALA A 115 8.65 -12.55 -12.53
N GLN A 116 8.85 -11.31 -12.95
CA GLN A 116 10.05 -10.52 -12.71
C GLN A 116 9.74 -9.33 -11.81
N SER A 117 10.70 -8.93 -10.99
CA SER A 117 10.65 -7.69 -10.20
C SER A 117 11.08 -6.45 -10.99
N THR A 118 11.65 -6.65 -12.18
CA THR A 118 12.06 -5.60 -13.12
C THR A 118 11.37 -5.82 -14.45
N ASP A 119 11.12 -4.75 -15.21
CA ASP A 119 10.45 -4.85 -16.51
C ASP A 119 11.30 -5.70 -17.47
N PRO A 120 10.80 -6.86 -17.94
CA PRO A 120 11.53 -7.73 -18.86
C PRO A 120 11.48 -7.22 -20.31
N THR A 121 10.76 -6.12 -20.58
CA THR A 121 10.65 -5.55 -21.91
C THR A 121 12.02 -5.12 -22.41
N ALA A 122 12.55 -5.89 -23.36
CA ALA A 122 13.86 -5.68 -23.91
C ALA A 122 13.95 -6.26 -25.32
N THR A 123 14.87 -5.71 -26.12
CA THR A 123 15.32 -6.31 -27.37
C THR A 123 16.75 -6.78 -27.18
N GLY A 124 17.04 -8.05 -27.43
CA GLY A 124 18.38 -8.59 -27.16
C GLY A 124 18.66 -9.94 -27.80
N VAL A 125 19.94 -10.31 -27.84
CA VAL A 125 20.39 -11.61 -28.36
C VAL A 125 19.88 -12.72 -27.44
N ALA A 126 19.16 -13.67 -28.02
CA ALA A 126 18.67 -14.83 -27.31
C ALA A 126 19.80 -15.85 -27.19
N THR A 127 20.01 -16.39 -25.99
CA THR A 127 21.00 -17.44 -25.77
C THR A 127 20.39 -18.79 -26.08
N THR A 128 21.00 -19.54 -27.00
CA THR A 128 20.63 -20.93 -27.24
C THR A 128 20.83 -21.75 -25.98
N THR A 129 19.76 -22.38 -25.50
CA THR A 129 19.85 -23.39 -24.42
C THR A 129 19.91 -24.80 -25.00
N ASN A 130 19.31 -25.00 -26.17
CA ASN A 130 19.39 -26.22 -26.96
C ASN A 130 19.43 -25.86 -28.46
N GLY A 131 20.31 -26.51 -29.21
CA GLY A 131 20.62 -26.15 -30.61
C GLY A 131 21.99 -25.49 -30.77
N SER A 132 22.41 -25.28 -32.02
CA SER A 132 23.72 -24.69 -32.39
C SER A 132 23.58 -23.31 -33.03
N GLY A 133 22.39 -22.72 -32.96
CA GLY A 133 22.07 -21.47 -33.62
C GLY A 133 22.76 -20.25 -33.00
N SER A 134 22.94 -19.21 -33.81
CA SER A 134 23.51 -17.93 -33.40
C SER A 134 22.80 -16.75 -34.06
N GLY A 135 22.87 -15.57 -33.43
CA GLY A 135 22.36 -14.32 -33.99
C GLY A 135 20.84 -14.13 -33.91
N LEU A 136 20.11 -15.01 -33.22
CA LEU A 136 18.69 -14.76 -32.92
C LEU A 136 18.59 -13.63 -31.90
N THR A 137 17.81 -12.60 -32.20
CA THR A 137 17.39 -11.60 -31.21
C THR A 137 15.87 -11.65 -31.05
N LEU A 138 15.42 -11.36 -29.84
CA LEU A 138 14.01 -11.42 -29.47
C LEU A 138 13.57 -10.07 -28.89
N ASN A 139 12.36 -9.68 -29.26
CA ASN A 139 11.67 -8.53 -28.71
C ASN A 139 10.66 -9.05 -27.68
N VAL A 140 10.93 -8.79 -26.40
CA VAL A 140 10.12 -9.24 -25.27
C VAL A 140 9.10 -8.15 -24.92
N THR A 141 7.83 -8.54 -24.77
CA THR A 141 6.78 -7.65 -24.27
C THR A 141 6.37 -8.07 -22.87
N GLY A 142 6.63 -7.23 -21.89
CA GLY A 142 6.16 -7.39 -20.52
C GLY A 142 4.78 -6.75 -20.29
N THR A 143 4.04 -7.26 -19.32
CA THR A 143 2.90 -6.56 -18.71
C THR A 143 3.15 -6.47 -17.22
N SER A 144 3.02 -5.26 -16.67
CA SER A 144 3.11 -5.02 -15.24
C SER A 144 1.77 -5.29 -14.56
N SER A 145 1.81 -5.95 -13.42
CA SER A 145 0.72 -6.00 -12.45
C SER A 145 1.24 -5.40 -11.14
N THR A 146 0.60 -4.32 -10.71
CA THR A 146 0.88 -3.68 -9.42
C THR A 146 -0.20 -4.09 -8.44
N THR A 147 0.15 -4.74 -7.35
CA THR A 147 -0.79 -4.89 -6.24
C THR A 147 -0.81 -3.55 -5.50
N ALA A 148 -1.95 -2.85 -5.55
CA ALA A 148 -2.12 -1.60 -4.83
C ALA A 148 -1.90 -1.80 -3.32
N ALA A 149 -1.46 -0.75 -2.65
CA ALA A 149 -1.47 -0.68 -1.20
C ALA A 149 -2.85 -1.10 -0.67
N GLY A 150 -2.89 -2.12 0.20
CA GLY A 150 -4.13 -2.60 0.80
C GLY A 150 -4.82 -1.51 1.63
N ALA A 151 -6.11 -1.72 1.93
CA ALA A 151 -6.80 -0.89 2.91
C ALA A 151 -6.04 -0.87 4.24
N PRO A 152 -6.09 0.25 5.00
CA PRO A 152 -5.42 0.32 6.30
C PRO A 152 -5.92 -0.78 7.23
N THR A 153 -5.02 -1.29 8.06
CA THR A 153 -5.35 -2.30 9.07
C THR A 153 -6.34 -1.72 10.09
N GLY A 154 -6.16 -0.47 10.52
CA GLY A 154 -7.09 0.19 11.42
C GLY A 154 -6.70 1.63 11.77
N LEU A 155 -7.55 2.29 12.55
CA LEU A 155 -7.23 3.59 13.16
C LEU A 155 -6.33 3.38 14.38
N VAL A 156 -5.25 4.15 14.51
CA VAL A 156 -4.36 4.10 15.67
C VAL A 156 -5.06 4.74 16.87
N PHE A 157 -5.39 3.92 17.86
CA PHE A 157 -6.15 4.35 19.03
C PHE A 157 -5.33 5.24 19.96
N ASN A 158 -5.99 6.23 20.54
CA ASN A 158 -5.42 7.05 21.60
C ASN A 158 -5.71 6.43 22.97
N ASP A 159 -4.82 5.54 23.41
CA ASP A 159 -4.87 4.93 24.74
C ASP A 159 -4.20 5.80 25.83
N ARG A 160 -3.73 7.00 25.46
CA ARG A 160 -2.98 7.94 26.32
C ARG A 160 -1.67 7.37 26.87
N SER A 161 -1.07 6.38 26.20
CA SER A 161 0.25 5.84 26.56
C SER A 161 1.42 6.57 25.88
N ALA A 162 1.13 7.45 24.91
CA ALA A 162 2.12 8.29 24.27
C ALA A 162 2.80 9.21 25.30
N TRP A 163 4.12 9.30 25.23
CA TRP A 163 4.91 10.16 26.09
C TRP A 163 5.69 11.17 25.25
N ILE A 164 5.82 12.38 25.82
CA ILE A 164 6.53 13.48 25.18
C ILE A 164 8.03 13.15 25.22
N SER A 165 8.63 12.99 24.04
CA SER A 165 10.04 12.60 23.91
C SER A 165 11.00 13.79 23.89
N ASP A 166 10.52 14.98 23.49
CA ASP A 166 11.26 16.23 23.56
C ASP A 166 10.86 17.01 24.83
N ILE A 167 11.84 17.55 25.55
CA ILE A 167 11.61 18.35 26.75
C ILE A 167 10.92 19.70 26.46
N TYR A 168 10.91 20.16 25.20
CA TYR A 168 10.28 21.41 24.79
C TYR A 168 8.84 21.25 24.30
N ASP A 169 8.38 20.02 24.05
CA ASP A 169 7.02 19.77 23.59
C ASP A 169 6.05 19.75 24.78
N GLU A 170 4.86 20.32 24.57
CA GLU A 170 3.81 20.40 25.60
C GLU A 170 2.76 19.29 25.44
N ALA A 171 2.68 18.66 24.26
CA ALA A 171 1.78 17.56 23.94
C ALA A 171 2.39 16.69 22.84
N THR A 172 1.97 15.41 22.77
CA THR A 172 2.32 14.53 21.65
C THR A 172 1.10 13.75 21.18
N MET A 173 1.02 13.55 19.87
CA MET A 173 0.11 12.61 19.22
C MET A 173 0.91 11.53 18.47
N VAL A 174 2.19 11.36 18.79
CA VAL A 174 3.07 10.39 18.15
C VAL A 174 3.45 9.34 19.18
N MET A 175 3.10 8.09 18.89
CA MET A 175 3.63 6.92 19.58
C MET A 175 5.08 6.70 19.15
N PRO A 176 6.05 6.74 20.07
CA PRO A 176 7.45 6.53 19.72
C PRO A 176 7.68 5.12 19.17
N GLN A 177 8.70 4.97 18.34
CA GLN A 177 9.12 3.67 17.79
C GLN A 177 9.32 2.63 18.90
N GLY A 178 8.88 1.40 18.66
CA GLY A 178 9.08 0.28 19.59
C GLY A 178 8.01 0.16 20.68
N TYR A 179 7.05 1.10 20.75
CA TYR A 179 5.94 1.03 21.69
C TYR A 179 4.71 0.37 21.08
N MET A 180 3.92 -0.28 21.94
CA MET A 180 2.71 -0.98 21.52
C MET A 180 1.67 0.02 21.01
N VAL A 181 0.94 -0.37 19.97
CA VAL A 181 -0.18 0.40 19.42
C VAL A 181 -1.40 -0.51 19.29
N ASP A 182 -2.58 0.04 19.52
CA ASP A 182 -3.84 -0.65 19.23
C ASP A 182 -4.45 -0.09 17.94
N LEU A 183 -4.81 -1.00 17.03
CA LEU A 183 -5.38 -0.68 15.74
C LEU A 183 -6.85 -1.05 15.73
N LYS A 184 -7.72 -0.05 15.60
CA LYS A 184 -9.18 -0.22 15.61
C LYS A 184 -9.71 -0.44 14.20
N THR A 185 -10.26 -1.62 13.97
CA THR A 185 -10.86 -2.01 12.68
C THR A 185 -12.32 -1.57 12.57
N ALA A 186 -13.03 -1.48 13.70
CA ALA A 186 -14.42 -1.06 13.78
C ALA A 186 -14.73 -0.38 15.12
N GLY A 187 -15.71 0.52 15.13
CA GLY A 187 -16.07 1.31 16.31
C GLY A 187 -16.47 2.73 15.94
N ASP A 188 -16.72 3.54 16.97
CA ASP A 188 -17.03 4.95 16.87
C ASP A 188 -15.90 5.77 17.51
N TYR A 189 -15.27 6.64 16.73
CA TYR A 189 -14.08 7.39 17.16
C TYR A 189 -14.21 8.86 16.84
N PHE A 190 -13.59 9.68 17.69
CA PHE A 190 -13.27 11.05 17.34
C PHE A 190 -12.06 11.05 16.40
N ALA A 191 -12.10 11.85 15.35
CA ALA A 191 -11.00 11.99 14.41
C ALA A 191 -10.91 13.42 13.89
N ALA A 192 -9.83 13.78 13.20
CA ALA A 192 -9.70 15.06 12.52
C ALA A 192 -9.42 14.80 11.04
N ALA A 193 -10.26 15.35 10.16
CA ALA A 193 -10.09 15.24 8.72
C ALA A 193 -9.36 16.47 8.16
N THR A 194 -8.50 16.27 7.17
CA THR A 194 -7.81 17.34 6.42
C THR A 194 -8.73 18.10 5.48
N THR A 195 -9.90 17.54 5.18
CA THR A 195 -10.95 18.11 4.33
C THR A 195 -12.19 18.45 5.15
N ALA A 196 -13.02 19.36 4.66
CA ALA A 196 -14.32 19.60 5.26
C ALA A 196 -15.20 18.34 5.15
N ALA A 197 -15.71 17.88 6.28
CA ALA A 197 -16.44 16.64 6.41
C ALA A 197 -17.92 16.90 6.58
N THR A 198 -18.76 16.16 5.85
CA THR A 198 -20.21 16.13 6.06
C THR A 198 -20.63 14.73 6.47
N ALA A 199 -21.65 14.63 7.32
CA ALA A 199 -22.23 13.33 7.67
C ALA A 199 -22.64 12.55 6.41
N GLY A 200 -22.40 11.24 6.41
CA GLY A 200 -22.64 10.36 5.26
C GLY A 200 -21.47 10.23 4.29
N GLN A 201 -20.44 11.09 4.39
CA GLN A 201 -19.23 10.92 3.59
C GLN A 201 -18.41 9.71 4.04
N LYS A 202 -17.65 9.19 3.09
CA LYS A 202 -16.69 8.12 3.33
C LYS A 202 -15.36 8.69 3.78
N VAL A 203 -14.66 7.95 4.64
CA VAL A 203 -13.33 8.30 5.14
C VAL A 203 -12.26 7.62 4.29
N PHE A 204 -11.28 8.39 3.84
CA PHE A 204 -10.13 7.95 3.08
C PHE A 204 -8.85 8.16 3.89
N ALA A 205 -7.96 7.18 3.85
CA ALA A 205 -6.66 7.21 4.50
C ALA A 205 -5.58 7.60 3.51
N SER A 206 -4.84 8.68 3.78
CA SER A 206 -3.65 9.06 3.01
C SER A 206 -2.62 7.93 3.03
N THR A 207 -2.13 7.53 1.86
CA THR A 207 -1.06 6.52 1.73
C THR A 207 0.33 7.09 2.05
N THR A 208 0.43 8.37 2.38
CA THR A 208 1.71 9.03 2.70
C THR A 208 1.98 9.02 4.21
N ASP A 209 0.95 9.31 5.00
CA ASP A 209 1.06 9.62 6.43
C ASP A 209 -0.16 9.17 7.26
N GLY A 210 -1.11 8.44 6.66
CA GLY A 210 -2.28 7.90 7.33
C GLY A 210 -3.30 8.95 7.75
N THR A 211 -3.11 10.23 7.38
CA THR A 211 -4.08 11.29 7.67
C THR A 211 -5.42 11.01 7.03
N LEU A 212 -6.47 11.53 7.66
CA LEU A 212 -7.84 11.31 7.22
C LEU A 212 -8.26 12.40 6.24
N SER A 213 -8.91 11.98 5.17
CA SER A 213 -9.67 12.86 4.27
C SER A 213 -11.06 12.27 4.05
N THR A 214 -11.98 13.07 3.54
CA THR A 214 -13.37 12.67 3.34
C THR A 214 -13.79 12.91 1.90
N GLY A 215 -14.70 12.07 1.41
CA GLY A 215 -15.23 12.19 0.06
C GLY A 215 -16.51 11.37 -0.13
N ALA A 216 -17.04 11.35 -1.36
CA ALA A 216 -18.15 10.48 -1.69
C ALA A 216 -17.72 9.00 -1.61
N ALA A 217 -18.62 8.11 -1.19
CA ALA A 217 -18.35 6.67 -1.20
C ALA A 217 -18.02 6.17 -2.61
N GLY A 218 -16.97 5.36 -2.76
CA GLY A 218 -16.47 4.91 -4.07
C GLY A 218 -15.72 5.97 -4.87
N ALA A 219 -15.49 7.17 -4.33
CA ALA A 219 -14.66 8.17 -5.01
C ALA A 219 -13.19 7.73 -5.02
N THR A 220 -12.50 7.99 -6.13
CA THR A 220 -11.04 7.81 -6.18
C THR A 220 -10.37 9.10 -5.73
N VAL A 221 -9.74 9.07 -4.56
CA VAL A 221 -8.94 10.19 -4.03
C VAL A 221 -7.47 9.87 -4.29
N THR A 222 -6.78 10.71 -5.06
CA THR A 222 -5.36 10.51 -5.36
C THR A 222 -4.53 10.49 -4.08
N GLY A 223 -3.69 9.46 -3.91
CA GLY A 223 -2.84 9.33 -2.73
C GLY A 223 -3.59 8.93 -1.45
N ALA A 224 -4.83 8.47 -1.55
CA ALA A 224 -5.59 7.94 -0.43
C ALA A 224 -6.38 6.68 -0.81
N VAL A 225 -6.63 5.83 0.19
CA VAL A 225 -7.40 4.59 0.04
C VAL A 225 -8.69 4.68 0.85
N GLU A 226 -9.78 4.16 0.29
CA GLU A 226 -11.08 4.12 0.96
C GLU A 226 -11.01 3.17 2.17
N THR A 227 -11.54 3.61 3.31
CA THR A 227 -11.58 2.81 4.55
C THR A 227 -12.98 2.24 4.81
N ASN A 228 -13.21 1.53 5.91
CA ASN A 228 -14.57 1.12 6.26
C ASN A 228 -15.39 2.25 6.93
N PHE A 229 -14.72 3.29 7.43
CA PHE A 229 -15.35 4.33 8.25
C PHE A 229 -16.20 5.31 7.42
N TYR A 230 -17.29 5.76 8.04
CA TYR A 230 -18.15 6.85 7.57
C TYR A 230 -18.13 8.00 8.57
N VAL A 231 -18.34 9.21 8.07
CA VAL A 231 -18.52 10.40 8.91
C VAL A 231 -19.96 10.40 9.43
N THR A 232 -20.16 10.49 10.74
CA THR A 232 -21.49 10.61 11.37
C THR A 232 -21.77 12.01 11.87
N LEU A 233 -20.74 12.71 12.37
CA LEU A 233 -20.79 14.13 12.69
C LEU A 233 -19.71 14.84 11.87
N GLY A 234 -20.13 15.74 11.00
CA GLY A 234 -19.24 16.54 10.16
C GLY A 234 -18.64 17.74 10.88
N GLY A 235 -17.69 18.40 10.22
CA GLY A 235 -16.95 19.55 10.73
C GLY A 235 -16.09 20.17 9.63
N SER A 236 -15.51 21.33 9.91
CA SER A 236 -14.55 21.98 9.01
C SER A 236 -13.24 21.17 8.96
N ALA A 237 -12.38 21.46 7.98
CA ALA A 237 -11.06 20.85 7.92
C ALA A 237 -10.27 21.13 9.22
N GLY A 238 -9.70 20.09 9.82
CA GLY A 238 -8.95 20.13 11.06
C GLY A 238 -9.79 20.13 12.34
N GLU A 239 -11.13 20.23 12.24
CA GLU A 239 -12.00 20.11 13.41
C GLU A 239 -12.21 18.64 13.79
N THR A 240 -12.51 18.41 15.07
CA THR A 240 -12.90 17.08 15.55
C THR A 240 -14.24 16.69 14.94
N ILE A 241 -14.23 15.60 14.20
CA ILE A 241 -15.39 14.92 13.63
C ILE A 241 -15.64 13.59 14.35
N THR A 242 -16.83 13.02 14.16
CA THR A 242 -17.12 11.65 14.60
C THR A 242 -17.17 10.74 13.39
N ILE A 243 -16.42 9.63 13.47
CA ILE A 243 -16.41 8.58 12.46
C ILE A 243 -16.92 7.28 13.07
N SER A 244 -17.59 6.46 12.25
CA SER A 244 -18.21 5.21 12.68
C SER A 244 -18.12 4.16 11.57
N THR A 245 -18.00 2.89 11.95
CA THR A 245 -18.27 1.75 11.05
C THR A 245 -19.69 1.22 11.16
N TRP A 246 -20.42 1.59 12.21
CA TRP A 246 -21.75 1.05 12.53
C TRP A 246 -22.87 1.96 12.00
N SER A 247 -22.68 3.26 12.13
CA SER A 247 -23.60 4.28 11.64
C SER A 247 -23.02 4.94 10.40
N ARG A 248 -23.88 5.19 9.41
CA ARG A 248 -23.47 5.66 8.08
C ARG A 248 -23.91 7.09 7.79
N GLY A 249 -24.44 7.80 8.80
CA GLY A 249 -25.08 9.11 8.62
C GLY A 249 -26.48 9.00 8.07
#